data_AF-D2HWT4-F1
#
_entry.id   AF-D2HWT4-F1
#
_cell.length_a   1.000
_cell.length_b   1.000
_cell.length_c   1.000
_cell.angle_alpha   90.00
_cell.angle_beta   90.00
_cell.angle_gamma   90.00
#
_symmetry.space_group_name_H-M   'P 1'
#
loop_
_entity.id
_entity.type
_entity.pdbx_description
1 polymer ?
#
loop_
_entity_poly.entity_id
_entity_poly.type
_entity_poly.pdbx_seq_one_letter_code
_entity_poly.pdbx_strand_id
1 'polypeptide(L)'
;KVFSKCELARKLKTMGMDGYHGQSLASWVCMAQYESNFNTQAFNGKNDNGSSDYGIFQLNNKWWCKNGYRSSANGCGTTCS
;
A
#
# COMPACT_ATOMS: atom_id res chain seq x y z
N LYS A 1 11.91 2.81 4.12
CA LYS A 1 11.71 3.93 5.07
C LYS A 1 10.56 3.55 5.99
N VAL A 2 10.65 3.82 7.29
CA VAL A 2 9.53 3.69 8.22
C VAL A 2 9.07 5.10 8.58
N PHE A 3 7.80 5.41 8.32
CA PHE A 3 7.23 6.70 8.69
C PHE A 3 6.78 6.69 10.16
N SER A 4 6.86 7.85 10.81
CA SER A 4 6.03 8.06 12.01
C SER A 4 4.58 8.36 11.61
N LYS A 5 3.62 8.11 12.52
CA LYS A 5 2.19 8.34 12.28
C LYS A 5 1.90 9.76 11.74
N CYS A 6 2.44 10.79 12.37
CA CYS A 6 2.19 12.19 11.99
C CYS A 6 2.97 12.63 10.75
N GLU A 7 4.11 12.00 10.46
CA GLU A 7 4.83 12.24 9.21
C GLU A 7 4.04 11.70 8.01
N LEU A 8 3.51 10.47 8.13
CA LEU A 8 2.65 9.89 7.10
C LEU A 8 1.37 10.69 6.92
N ALA A 9 0.69 11.07 8.01
CA ALA A 9 -0.53 11.87 7.95
C ALA A 9 -0.32 13.18 7.18
N ARG A 10 0.77 13.92 7.46
CA ARG A 10 1.11 15.15 6.72
C ARG A 10 1.35 14.86 5.24
N LYS A 11 2.11 13.81 4.92
CA LYS A 11 2.39 13.42 3.54
C LYS A 11 1.10 13.08 2.78
N LEU A 12 0.24 12.23 3.34
CA LEU A 12 -1.03 11.85 2.72
C LEU A 12 -1.97 13.05 2.55
N LYS A 13 -2.01 13.96 3.53
CA LYS A 13 -2.79 15.20 3.41
C LYS A 13 -2.30 16.08 2.26
N THR A 14 -0.99 16.26 2.11
CA THR A 14 -0.43 17.03 0.97
C THR A 14 -0.69 16.37 -0.38
N MET A 15 -0.93 15.06 -0.41
CA MET A 15 -1.27 14.30 -1.62
C MET A 15 -2.80 14.26 -1.88
N GLY A 16 -3.60 14.99 -1.11
CA GLY A 16 -5.06 15.06 -1.31
C GLY A 16 -5.84 13.85 -0.82
N MET A 17 -5.27 13.04 0.07
CA MET A 17 -5.95 11.83 0.58
C MET A 17 -7.03 12.11 1.63
N ASP A 18 -7.08 13.31 2.20
CA ASP A 18 -8.08 13.70 3.19
C ASP A 18 -9.44 13.92 2.49
N GLY A 19 -10.38 12.98 2.67
CA GLY A 19 -11.68 12.98 1.99
C GLY A 19 -11.70 12.27 0.64
N TYR A 20 -10.59 11.65 0.21
CA TYR A 20 -10.53 10.92 -1.06
C TYR A 20 -11.51 9.72 -1.03
N HIS A 21 -12.45 9.69 -1.98
CA HIS A 21 -13.59 8.75 -2.02
C HIS A 21 -14.39 8.71 -0.70
N GLY A 22 -14.51 9.85 -0.02
CA GLY A 22 -15.23 9.95 1.25
C GLY A 22 -14.49 9.34 2.45
N GLN A 23 -13.24 8.88 2.28
CA GLN A 23 -12.45 8.32 3.37
C GLN A 23 -11.63 9.41 4.08
N SER A 24 -11.73 9.43 5.41
CA SER A 24 -10.98 10.39 6.23
C SER A 24 -9.48 10.13 6.17
N LEU A 25 -8.66 11.17 6.39
CA LEU A 25 -7.21 11.00 6.54
C LEU A 25 -6.85 9.96 7.62
N ALA A 26 -7.62 9.91 8.72
CA ALA A 26 -7.40 8.96 9.80
C ALA A 26 -7.57 7.51 9.34
N SER A 27 -8.54 7.23 8.45
CA SER A 27 -8.75 5.91 7.85
C SER A 27 -7.52 5.44 7.08
N TRP A 28 -6.96 6.31 6.22
CA TRP A 28 -5.76 6.00 5.44
C TRP A 28 -4.53 5.75 6.31
N VAL A 29 -4.34 6.55 7.35
CA VAL A 29 -3.24 6.39 8.30
C VAL A 29 -3.42 5.10 9.12
N CYS A 30 -4.63 4.79 9.56
CA CYS A 30 -4.95 3.56 10.28
C CYS A 30 -4.64 2.32 9.41
N MET A 31 -5.10 2.32 8.15
CA MET A 31 -4.80 1.25 7.19
C MET A 31 -3.29 1.04 7.05
N ALA A 32 -2.51 2.09 6.80
CA ALA A 32 -1.06 1.97 6.68
C ALA A 32 -0.37 1.45 7.97
N GLN A 33 -0.93 1.74 9.15
CA GLN A 33 -0.41 1.24 10.41
C GLN A 33 -0.57 -0.29 10.51
N TYR A 34 -1.77 -0.80 10.24
CA TYR A 34 -2.07 -2.22 10.42
C TYR A 34 -1.57 -3.08 9.26
N GLU A 35 -1.47 -2.52 8.05
CA GLU A 35 -0.96 -3.24 6.88
C GLU A 35 0.57 -3.40 6.92
N SER A 36 1.31 -2.35 7.30
CA SER A 36 2.77 -2.33 7.11
C SER A 36 3.57 -1.81 8.30
N ASN A 37 2.90 -1.42 9.39
CA ASN A 37 3.51 -0.65 10.48
C ASN A 37 4.29 0.58 9.93
N PHE A 38 3.69 1.25 8.94
CA PHE A 38 4.26 2.41 8.24
C PHE A 38 5.58 2.16 7.48
N ASN A 39 5.95 0.90 7.24
CA ASN A 39 7.17 0.55 6.53
C ASN A 39 6.94 0.51 5.02
N THR A 40 7.61 1.39 4.27
CA THR A 40 7.54 1.43 2.79
C THR A 40 8.15 0.22 2.11
N GLN A 41 8.94 -0.59 2.82
CA GLN A 41 9.54 -1.82 2.33
C GLN A 41 8.88 -3.06 2.95
N ALA A 42 7.70 -2.92 3.55
CA ALA A 42 6.93 -4.07 4.01
C ALA A 42 6.62 -4.99 2.83
N PHE A 43 6.85 -6.28 3.03
CA PHE A 43 6.62 -7.31 2.03
C PHE A 43 6.00 -8.53 2.71
N ASN A 44 4.84 -8.94 2.23
CA ASN A 44 4.21 -10.18 2.63
C ASN A 44 4.20 -11.17 1.45
N GLY A 45 5.12 -12.13 1.48
CA GLY A 45 5.26 -13.16 0.44
C GLY A 45 4.37 -14.40 0.63
N LYS A 46 3.51 -14.43 1.66
CA LYS A 46 2.82 -15.66 2.11
C LYS A 46 1.30 -15.59 2.01
N ASN A 47 0.76 -15.00 0.94
CA ASN A 47 -0.69 -15.10 0.76
C ASN A 47 -1.06 -16.53 0.29
N ASP A 48 -2.13 -17.10 0.86
CA ASP A 48 -2.57 -18.48 0.60
C ASP A 48 -2.84 -18.78 -0.88
N ASN A 49 -3.12 -17.74 -1.67
CA ASN A 49 -3.39 -17.81 -3.12
C ASN A 49 -2.13 -17.58 -3.99
N GLY A 50 -0.95 -17.57 -3.38
CA GLY A 50 0.35 -17.32 -4.02
C GLY A 50 0.55 -15.88 -4.52
N SER A 51 -0.26 -14.91 -4.09
CA SER A 51 0.05 -13.48 -4.29
C SER A 51 1.06 -13.01 -3.25
N SER A 52 1.61 -11.83 -3.48
CA SER A 52 2.43 -11.13 -2.50
C SER A 52 2.00 -9.69 -2.43
N ASP A 53 2.16 -9.09 -1.25
CA ASP A 53 1.75 -7.71 -0.99
C ASP A 53 2.96 -6.83 -0.75
N TYR A 54 2.90 -5.61 -1.28
CA TYR A 54 4.05 -4.72 -1.41
C TYR A 54 3.79 -3.36 -0.78
N GLY A 55 4.78 -2.89 -0.03
CA GLY A 55 4.92 -1.52 0.42
C GLY A 55 3.93 -1.11 1.50
N ILE A 56 3.79 0.20 1.66
CA ILE A 56 3.12 0.81 2.83
C ILE A 56 1.61 0.50 2.90
N PHE A 57 1.00 0.18 1.76
CA PHE A 57 -0.43 -0.16 1.64
C PHE A 57 -0.67 -1.63 1.26
N GLN A 58 0.37 -2.47 1.28
CA GLN A 58 0.26 -3.90 0.99
C GLN A 58 -0.52 -4.18 -0.33
N LEU A 59 -0.12 -3.51 -1.42
CA LEU A 59 -0.76 -3.71 -2.73
C LEU A 59 -0.38 -5.07 -3.30
N ASN A 60 -1.37 -5.94 -3.53
CA ASN A 60 -1.13 -7.28 -4.05
C ASN A 60 -0.72 -7.30 -5.55
N ASN A 61 0.18 -8.22 -5.91
CA ASN A 61 0.64 -8.46 -7.28
C ASN A 61 -0.33 -9.26 -8.17
N LYS A 62 -1.51 -9.65 -7.67
CA LYS A 62 -2.55 -10.31 -8.49
C LYS A 62 -3.38 -9.29 -9.25
N TRP A 63 -3.67 -8.15 -8.63
CA TRP A 63 -4.58 -7.13 -9.15
C TRP A 63 -3.91 -5.80 -9.45
N TRP A 64 -3.00 -5.34 -8.58
CA TRP A 64 -2.61 -3.93 -8.58
C TRP A 64 -1.29 -3.66 -9.31
N CYS A 65 -0.27 -4.47 -9.10
CA CYS A 65 1.07 -4.27 -9.69
C CYS A 65 1.59 -5.55 -10.36
N LYS A 66 2.63 -5.43 -11.19
CA LYS A 66 3.29 -6.56 -11.87
C LYS A 66 4.70 -6.79 -11.30
N ASN A 67 5.04 -8.04 -10.99
CA ASN A 67 6.39 -8.43 -10.53
C ASN A 67 7.06 -9.50 -11.42
N GLY A 68 6.44 -9.87 -12.54
CA GLY A 68 6.97 -10.87 -13.49
C GLY A 68 6.86 -12.33 -13.05
N TYR A 69 6.56 -12.62 -11.78
CA TYR A 69 6.47 -13.99 -11.26
C TYR A 69 5.11 -14.65 -11.55
N ARG A 70 4.03 -13.87 -11.60
CA ARG A 70 2.66 -14.36 -11.88
C ARG A 70 1.91 -13.43 -12.84
N SER A 71 0.83 -13.95 -13.43
CA SER A 71 -0.15 -13.12 -14.12
C SER A 71 -0.79 -12.13 -13.15
N SER A 72 -0.90 -10.87 -13.61
CA SER A 72 -1.46 -9.75 -12.86
C SER A 72 -2.38 -8.94 -13.77
N ALA A 73 -3.48 -8.44 -13.22
CA ALA A 73 -4.32 -7.46 -13.92
C ALA A 73 -3.63 -6.10 -14.08
N ASN A 74 -2.64 -5.80 -13.23
CA ASN A 74 -1.85 -4.57 -13.24
C ASN A 74 -2.70 -3.29 -13.30
N GLY A 75 -3.73 -3.18 -12.45
CA GLY A 75 -4.66 -2.05 -12.46
C GLY A 75 -4.01 -0.70 -12.19
N CYS A 76 -2.83 -0.67 -11.55
CA CYS A 76 -2.07 0.56 -11.34
C CYS A 76 -1.04 0.85 -12.44
N GLY A 77 -0.88 -0.03 -13.44
CA GLY A 77 0.04 0.20 -14.56
C GLY A 77 1.52 0.27 -14.17
N THR A 78 1.93 -0.39 -13.08
CA THR A 78 3.27 -0.23 -12.49
C THR A 78 3.90 -1.54 -12.01
N THR A 79 5.22 -1.55 -11.85
CA THR A 79 5.96 -2.65 -11.23
C THR A 79 5.79 -2.64 -9.70
N CYS A 80 5.86 -3.82 -9.07
CA CYS A 80 5.75 -3.92 -7.60
C CYS A 80 7.04 -3.51 -6.85
N SER A 81 8.15 -3.33 -7.57
CA SER A 81 9.49 -2.98 -7.05
C SER A 81 9.71 -1.48 -6.96
#